data_AF-A0A932V8T0-F1
#
_entry.id   AF-A0A932V8T0-F1
#
_cell.length_a   1.000
_cell.length_b   1.000
_cell.length_c   1.000
_cell.angle_alpha   90.00
_cell.angle_beta   90.00
_cell.angle_gamma   90.00
#
_symmetry.space_group_name_H-M   'P 1'
#
loop_
_entity.id
_entity.type
_entity.pdbx_description
1 polymer ?
#
loop_
_entity_poly.entity_id
_entity_poly.type
_entity_poly.pdbx_seq_one_letter_code
_entity_poly.pdbx_strand_id
1 'polypeptide(L)' 'MQKTRSSKRKSKQTKKSETIFVVVLVISGIPDTVEAFRDIKTAWAREAELRKDIRPDYDEVGVFEIEIGKRED' A
#
# COMPACT_ATOMS: atom_id res chain seq x y z
N MET A 1 21.19 23.92 -47.20
CA MET A 1 20.96 22.56 -46.66
C MET A 1 20.88 22.63 -45.13
N GLN A 2 19.68 22.63 -44.57
CA GLN A 2 19.48 22.67 -43.11
C GLN A 2 19.53 21.23 -42.55
N LYS A 3 20.42 20.97 -41.59
CA LYS A 3 20.50 19.70 -40.86
C LYS A 3 19.64 19.81 -39.60
N THR A 4 18.45 19.21 -39.64
CA THR A 4 17.56 19.07 -38.48
C THR A 4 18.20 18.09 -37.48
N ARG A 5 18.59 18.60 -36.31
CA ARG A 5 19.08 17.76 -35.21
C ARG A 5 17.87 17.14 -34.52
N SER A 6 17.79 15.83 -34.66
CA SER A 6 16.82 14.92 -34.07
C SER A 6 16.64 15.17 -32.57
N SER A 7 15.44 15.62 -32.18
CA SER A 7 15.02 15.77 -30.80
C SER A 7 14.92 14.40 -30.12
N LYS A 8 15.93 14.09 -29.32
CA LYS A 8 15.98 12.93 -28.42
C LYS A 8 14.92 13.13 -27.33
N ARG A 9 13.70 12.63 -27.54
CA ARG A 9 12.64 12.57 -26.52
C ARG A 9 13.11 11.67 -25.38
N LYS A 10 13.61 12.26 -24.29
CA LYS A 10 13.69 11.60 -22.98
C LYS A 10 12.25 11.33 -22.54
N SER A 11 11.83 10.08 -22.57
CA SER A 11 10.61 9.62 -21.91
C SER A 11 10.75 9.92 -20.41
N LYS A 12 10.05 10.96 -19.93
CA LYS A 12 9.83 11.16 -18.51
C LYS A 12 9.00 9.97 -18.03
N GLN A 13 9.66 9.00 -17.41
CA GLN A 13 9.01 7.88 -16.73
C GLN A 13 8.33 8.49 -15.49
N THR A 14 7.06 8.86 -15.64
CA THR A 14 6.23 9.21 -14.50
C THR A 14 6.14 7.96 -13.63
N LYS A 15 6.80 7.96 -12.47
CA LYS A 15 6.54 6.95 -11.44
C LYS A 15 5.06 7.03 -11.12
N LYS A 16 4.28 6.06 -11.60
CA LYS A 16 2.87 5.94 -11.20
C LYS A 16 2.88 5.71 -9.69
N SER A 17 2.15 6.55 -8.96
CA SER A 17 1.81 6.25 -7.58
C SER A 17 0.97 4.97 -7.57
N GLU A 18 1.37 3.99 -6.77
CA GLU A 18 0.63 2.75 -6.56
C GLU A 18 0.07 2.79 -5.14
N THR A 19 -1.24 2.65 -4.99
CA THR A 19 -1.88 2.52 -3.68
C THR A 19 -1.87 1.04 -3.28
N ILE A 20 -1.39 0.76 -2.08
CA ILE A 20 -1.53 -0.56 -1.43
C ILE A 20 -2.30 -0.41 -0.13
N PHE A 21 -2.95 -1.50 0.28
CA PHE A 21 -3.68 -1.59 1.53
C PHE A 21 -2.97 -2.59 2.43
N VAL A 22 -2.62 -2.17 3.64
CA VAL A 22 -1.90 -3.01 4.60
C VAL A 22 -2.83 -3.35 5.75
N VAL A 23 -3.04 -4.64 5.98
CA VAL A 23 -3.74 -5.15 7.15
C VAL A 23 -2.71 -5.42 8.23
N VAL A 24 -2.91 -4.86 9.42
CA VAL A 24 -2.04 -5.06 10.58
C VAL A 24 -2.86 -5.67 11.71
N LEU A 25 -2.37 -6.76 12.27
CA LEU A 25 -2.85 -7.37 13.51
C LEU A 25 -1.82 -7.12 14.61
N VAL A 26 -2.30 -6.64 15.76
CA VAL A 26 -1.54 -6.42 16.97
C VAL A 26 -2.17 -7.26 18.07
N ILE A 27 -1.38 -8.15 18.68
CA ILE A 27 -1.80 -8.99 19.80
C ILE A 27 -1.09 -8.49 21.05
N SER A 28 -1.84 -8.06 22.06
CA SER A 28 -1.28 -7.54 23.33
C SER A 28 -0.21 -6.45 23.13
N GLY A 29 -0.43 -5.54 22.17
CA GLY A 29 0.51 -4.44 21.84
C GLY A 29 1.72 -4.84 20.98
N ILE A 30 1.83 -6.09 20.54
CA ILE A 30 2.91 -6.58 19.69
C ILE A 30 2.36 -6.83 18.27
N PRO A 31 2.97 -6.26 17.21
CA PRO A 31 2.59 -6.59 15.84
C PRO A 31 2.81 -8.08 15.57
N ASP A 32 1.75 -8.79 15.23
CA ASP A 32 1.76 -10.23 14.96
C ASP A 32 1.78 -10.50 13.45
N THR A 33 0.85 -9.88 12.72
CA THR A 33 0.66 -10.12 11.29
C THR A 33 0.61 -8.79 10.53
N VAL A 34 1.33 -8.71 9.40
CA VAL A 34 1.32 -7.58 8.47
C VAL A 34 1.20 -8.11 7.04
N GLU A 35 0.09 -7.80 6.38
CA GLU A 35 -0.21 -8.30 5.03
C GLU A 35 -0.54 -7.14 4.09
N ALA A 36 0.04 -7.13 2.89
CA ALA A 36 -0.16 -6.09 1.89
C ALA A 36 -1.01 -6.59 0.72
N PHE A 37 -2.02 -5.79 0.34
CA PHE A 37 -2.98 -6.08 -0.71
C PHE A 37 -3.03 -4.94 -1.71
N ARG A 38 -3.25 -5.27 -2.98
CA ARG A 38 -3.53 -4.28 -4.04
C ARG A 38 -5.00 -3.90 -4.15
N ASP A 39 -5.87 -4.72 -3.56
CA ASP A 39 -7.32 -4.55 -3.63
C ASP A 39 -7.90 -4.33 -2.23
N ILE A 40 -8.65 -3.24 -2.08
CA ILE A 40 -9.24 -2.82 -0.80
C ILE A 40 -10.26 -3.83 -0.28
N LYS A 41 -11.03 -4.50 -1.15
CA LYS A 41 -12.04 -5.47 -0.71
C LYS A 41 -11.38 -6.69 -0.10
N THR A 42 -10.27 -7.13 -0.68
CA THR A 42 -9.47 -8.24 -0.16
C THR A 42 -8.87 -7.89 1.20
N ALA A 43 -8.34 -6.67 1.36
CA ALA A 43 -7.83 -6.19 2.65
C ALA A 43 -8.92 -6.17 3.73
N TRP A 44 -10.11 -5.65 3.43
CA TRP A 44 -11.24 -5.65 4.36
C TRP A 44 -11.77 -7.05 4.67
N ALA A 45 -11.84 -7.93 3.67
CA ALA A 45 -12.21 -9.32 3.91
C ALA A 45 -11.25 -9.98 4.90
N ARG A 46 -9.94 -9.75 4.73
CA ARG A 46 -8.92 -10.27 5.62
C ARG A 46 -9.00 -9.68 7.03
N GLU A 47 -9.20 -8.37 7.16
CA GLU A 47 -9.43 -7.72 8.45
C GLU A 47 -10.64 -8.32 9.17
N ALA A 48 -11.76 -8.50 8.47
CA ALA A 48 -12.98 -9.06 9.04
C ALA A 48 -12.83 -10.54 9.45
N GLU A 49 -11.97 -11.31 8.76
CA GLU A 49 -11.59 -12.66 9.20
C GLU A 49 -10.79 -12.60 10.49
N LEU A 50 -9.71 -11.82 10.52
CA LEU A 50 -8.85 -11.68 11.70
C LEU A 50 -9.63 -11.14 12.90
N ARG A 51 -10.56 -10.21 12.68
CA ARG A 51 -11.36 -9.59 13.74
C ARG A 51 -12.24 -10.59 14.52
N LYS A 52 -12.53 -11.77 13.96
CA LYS A 52 -13.30 -12.82 14.65
C LYS A 52 -12.50 -13.56 15.71
N ASP A 53 -11.18 -13.58 15.55
CA ASP A 53 -10.27 -14.38 16.36
C ASP A 53 -9.54 -13.57 17.44
N ILE A 54 -9.78 -12.25 17.51
CA ILE A 54 -9.09 -11.34 18.44
C ILE A 54 -9.88 -11.08 19.73
N ARG A 55 -9.15 -10.72 20.80
CA ARG A 55 -9.74 -10.22 22.05
C ARG A 55 -9.78 -8.69 22.04
N PRO A 56 -10.96 -8.07 21.93
CA PRO A 56 -11.08 -6.62 21.71
C PRO A 56 -10.53 -5.74 22.84
N ASP A 57 -10.28 -6.30 24.02
CA ASP A 57 -9.73 -5.56 25.17
C ASP A 57 -8.22 -5.32 25.05
N TYR A 58 -7.50 -6.12 24.25
CA TYR A 58 -6.03 -6.10 24.19
C TYR A 58 -5.45 -6.26 22.78
N ASP A 59 -6.26 -6.67 21.82
CA ASP A 59 -5.85 -6.97 20.47
C ASP A 59 -6.51 -5.98 19.50
N GLU A 60 -5.76 -5.55 18.50
CA GLU A 60 -6.17 -4.55 17.52
C GLU A 60 -5.92 -5.07 16.12
N VAL A 61 -6.84 -4.80 15.20
CA VAL A 61 -6.67 -5.09 13.78
C VAL A 61 -7.18 -3.90 12.97
N GLY A 62 -6.48 -3.56 11.89
CA GLY A 62 -6.85 -2.42 11.05
C GLY A 62 -6.28 -2.49 9.64
N VAL A 63 -6.90 -1.73 8.74
CA VAL A 63 -6.48 -1.56 7.35
C VAL A 63 -5.95 -0.15 7.12
N PHE A 64 -4.75 -0.05 6.56
CA PHE A 64 -4.07 1.21 6.28
C PHE A 64 -3.87 1.38 4.78
N GLU A 65 -4.28 2.52 4.23
CA GLU A 65 -3.99 2.88 2.84
C GLU A 65 -2.61 3.55 2.77
N ILE A 66 -1.75 3.04 1.88
CA ILE A 66 -0.39 3.55 1.68
C ILE A 66 -0.19 3.89 0.20
N GLU A 67 0.16 5.14 -0.08
CA GLU A 67 0.56 5.57 -1.42
C GLU A 67 2.07 5.38 -1.60
N ILE A 68 2.46 4.40 -2.42
CA ILE A 68 3.87 4.16 -2.76
C ILE A 68 4.24 4.97 -4.00
N GLY A 69 5.42 5.59 -3.95
CA GLY A 69 6.02 6.26 -5.12
C GLY A 69 5.81 7.77 -5.18
N LYS A 70 5.06 8.36 -4.23
CA LYS A 70 5.23 9.77 -3.89
C LYS A 70 6.54 9.91 -3.11
N ARG A 71 7.52 10.62 -3.68
CA ARG A 71 8.59 11.21 -2.85
C ARG A 71 7.97 12.46 -2.24
N GLU A 72 7.97 12.55 -0.92
CA GLU A 72 7.85 13.86 -0.27
C GLU A 72 9.17 14.58 -0.55
N ASP A 73 9.12 15.60 -1.41
CA ASP A 73 10.22 16.55 -1.65
C ASP A 73 10.30 17.58 -0.52
#